data_AF-T1GYM7-F1
#
_entry.id   AF-T1GYM7-F1
#
_cell.length_a   1.000
_cell.length_b   1.000
_cell.length_c   1.000
_cell.angle_alpha   90.00
_cell.angle_beta   90.00
_cell.angle_gamma   90.00
#
_symmetry.space_group_name_H-M   'P 1'
#
loop_
_entity.id
_entity.type
_entity.pdbx_description
1 polymer ?
#
loop_
_entity_poly.entity_id
_entity_poly.type
_entity_poly.pdbx_seq_one_letter_code
_entity_poly.pdbx_strand_id
1 'polypeptide(L)'
;RYARIPLVDKIALEFQYEETHNLCPTISAQQHFYRDYLEMTILEIKGHLVNKFSWTILRNMGEGEFTAEEEDSIREHEKRTLFMTNKLREVIGAAGRELVTCDPSDWELGVNYDQLTRVVQGYIVNEVNINDVFTCTDDCKYHVDREVYGCYKKDSYCPKDKGTGRILRCEADTKKDYITLCPSDNPARRYEYFETNRGYKNNNNFYGEHNSCPNNEILIKSWTRGFFECSYCFCLMDEKSDNSDRFFNLREVTSDVDENKVVTGVRLCIVRSLDAPSWINNTTKEPAYPVVRQATEREFTESGNLSAQVKQFRCDVR
;
A
#
# COMPACT_ATOMS: atom_id res chain seq x y z
N ARG A 1 46.40 12.82 8.46
CA ARG A 1 45.31 12.17 9.23
C ARG A 1 44.02 12.36 8.43
N TYR A 2 43.72 11.44 7.52
CA TYR A 2 42.41 11.42 6.88
C TYR A 2 41.44 10.86 7.91
N ALA A 3 40.44 11.65 8.30
CA ALA A 3 39.34 11.17 9.11
C ALA A 3 38.70 10.01 8.34
N ARG A 4 38.86 8.78 8.83
CA ARG A 4 38.05 7.64 8.35
C ARG A 4 36.64 7.93 8.81
N ILE A 5 35.85 8.55 7.95
CA ILE A 5 34.40 8.48 8.07
C ILE A 5 34.08 6.98 8.05
N PRO A 6 33.44 6.43 9.09
CA PRO A 6 33.01 5.03 9.09
C PRO A 6 32.21 4.74 7.83
N LEU A 7 32.51 3.63 7.14
CA LEU A 7 31.84 3.22 5.90
C LEU A 7 30.31 3.29 6.03
N VAL A 8 29.78 2.97 7.22
CA VAL A 8 28.35 3.03 7.55
C VAL A 8 27.78 4.46 7.48
N ASP A 9 28.51 5.47 7.93
CA ASP A 9 28.05 6.87 7.85
C ASP A 9 28.07 7.36 6.39
N LYS A 10 28.96 6.80 5.56
CA LYS A 10 29.00 7.09 4.12
C LYS A 10 27.83 6.43 3.38
N ILE A 11 27.43 5.22 3.78
CA ILE A 11 26.27 4.51 3.22
C ILE A 11 24.96 5.19 3.61
N ALA A 12 24.85 5.72 4.83
CA ALA A 12 23.71 6.54 5.23
C ALA A 12 23.56 7.81 4.37
N LEU A 13 24.68 8.44 3.97
CA LEU A 13 24.70 9.57 3.04
C LEU A 13 24.40 9.15 1.60
N GLU A 14 24.86 7.97 1.17
CA GLU A 14 24.53 7.41 -0.15
C GLU A 14 23.04 7.05 -0.26
N PHE A 15 22.39 6.57 0.82
CA PHE A 15 20.94 6.37 0.83
C PHE A 15 20.17 7.68 0.65
N GLN A 16 20.56 8.75 1.36
CA GLN A 16 19.99 10.09 1.11
C GLN A 16 20.22 10.56 -0.33
N TYR A 17 21.34 10.17 -0.94
CA TYR A 17 21.63 10.48 -2.34
C TYR A 17 20.79 9.63 -3.31
N GLU A 18 20.57 8.34 -3.04
CA GLU A 18 19.72 7.46 -3.86
C GLU A 18 18.24 7.86 -3.81
N GLU A 19 17.72 8.31 -2.66
CA GLU A 19 16.39 8.94 -2.55
C GLU A 19 16.24 10.14 -3.51
N THR A 20 17.31 10.91 -3.71
CA THR A 20 17.29 12.08 -4.62
C THR A 20 17.50 11.76 -6.09
N HIS A 21 17.94 10.54 -6.44
CA HIS A 21 18.38 10.16 -7.80
C HIS A 21 17.48 9.13 -8.50
N ASN A 22 16.22 8.95 -8.08
CA ASN A 22 15.20 8.17 -8.80
C ASN A 22 15.56 6.71 -9.09
N LEU A 23 16.45 6.10 -8.30
CA LEU A 23 16.44 4.65 -8.18
C LEU A 23 15.19 4.34 -7.36
N CYS A 24 14.31 3.47 -7.86
CA CYS A 24 12.99 3.20 -7.29
C CYS A 24 12.97 1.89 -6.51
N PRO A 25 13.54 1.83 -5.29
CA PRO A 25 13.48 0.65 -4.48
C PRO A 25 12.06 0.48 -3.93
N THR A 26 11.34 -0.56 -4.33
CA THR A 26 10.07 -0.99 -3.69
C THR A 26 10.32 -1.65 -2.33
N ILE A 27 11.15 -1.03 -1.49
CA ILE A 27 11.53 -1.49 -0.17
C ILE A 27 11.51 -0.31 0.81
N SER A 28 11.24 -0.59 2.09
CA SER A 28 11.30 0.46 3.11
C SER A 28 12.74 0.80 3.46
N ALA A 29 12.96 1.99 4.04
CA ALA A 29 14.28 2.39 4.52
C ALA A 29 14.87 1.35 5.50
N GLN A 30 14.04 0.79 6.40
CA GLN A 30 14.46 -0.31 7.28
C GLN A 30 14.96 -1.54 6.51
N GLN A 31 14.24 -1.94 5.46
CA GLN A 31 14.61 -3.09 4.64
C GLN A 31 15.88 -2.81 3.83
N HIS A 32 16.08 -1.58 3.38
CA HIS A 32 17.31 -1.14 2.70
C HIS A 32 18.53 -1.29 3.62
N PHE A 33 18.49 -0.64 4.80
CA PHE A 33 19.60 -0.72 5.75
C PHE A 33 19.88 -2.15 6.21
N TYR A 34 18.85 -2.98 6.36
CA TYR A 34 19.03 -4.39 6.67
C TYR A 34 19.74 -5.15 5.56
N ARG A 35 19.37 -4.92 4.29
CA ARG A 35 20.05 -5.53 3.12
C ARG A 35 21.52 -5.12 3.08
N ASP A 36 21.82 -3.83 3.24
CA ASP A 36 23.19 -3.32 3.20
C ASP A 36 24.05 -3.94 4.33
N TYR A 37 23.46 -4.11 5.52
CA TYR A 37 24.13 -4.81 6.61
C TYR A 37 24.46 -6.27 6.27
N LEU A 38 23.53 -7.00 5.62
CA LEU A 38 23.79 -8.36 5.19
C LEU A 38 24.95 -8.41 4.20
N GLU A 39 25.00 -7.49 3.25
CA GLU A 39 26.08 -7.39 2.27
C GLU A 39 27.43 -7.06 2.94
N MET A 40 27.47 -6.06 3.83
CA MET A 40 28.68 -5.73 4.60
C MET A 40 29.15 -6.89 5.47
N THR A 41 28.24 -7.60 6.11
CA THR A 41 28.57 -8.77 6.94
C THR A 41 29.18 -9.88 6.09
N ILE A 42 28.61 -10.16 4.91
CA ILE A 42 29.17 -11.13 3.96
C ILE A 42 30.57 -10.72 3.50
N LEU A 43 30.81 -9.43 3.22
CA LEU A 43 32.12 -8.91 2.84
C LEU A 43 33.16 -9.06 3.95
N GLU A 44 32.80 -8.74 5.21
CA GLU A 44 33.69 -8.92 6.36
C GLU A 44 34.04 -10.40 6.60
N ILE A 45 33.08 -11.30 6.48
CA ILE A 45 33.32 -12.75 6.57
C ILE A 45 34.26 -13.21 5.47
N LYS A 46 34.02 -12.80 4.22
CA LYS A 46 34.89 -13.13 3.08
C LYS A 46 36.30 -12.61 3.29
N GLY A 47 36.46 -11.35 3.72
CA GLY A 47 37.76 -10.75 3.99
C GLY A 47 38.53 -11.51 5.08
N HIS A 48 37.85 -11.85 6.17
CA HIS A 48 38.47 -12.64 7.25
C HIS A 48 38.90 -14.03 6.78
N LEU A 49 38.08 -14.72 5.98
CA LEU A 49 38.41 -16.03 5.42
C LEU A 49 39.62 -15.98 4.47
N VAL A 50 39.69 -14.96 3.60
CA VAL A 50 40.82 -14.78 2.67
C VAL A 50 42.13 -14.58 3.43
N ASN A 51 42.11 -13.76 4.49
CA ASN A 51 43.29 -13.55 5.34
C ASN A 51 43.74 -14.86 6.02
N LYS A 52 42.80 -15.57 6.65
CA LYS A 52 43.08 -16.86 7.30
C LYS A 52 43.62 -17.91 6.33
N PHE A 53 43.05 -17.97 5.14
CA PHE A 53 43.51 -18.87 4.08
C PHE A 53 44.93 -18.50 3.62
N SER A 54 45.23 -17.20 3.48
CA SER A 54 46.56 -16.71 3.08
C SER A 54 47.65 -17.11 4.07
N TRP A 55 47.42 -16.93 5.38
CA TRP A 55 48.38 -17.36 6.41
C TRP A 55 48.55 -18.88 6.46
N THR A 56 47.48 -19.63 6.21
CA THR A 56 47.56 -21.11 6.14
C THR A 56 48.45 -21.56 4.98
N ILE A 57 48.36 -20.90 3.82
CA ILE A 57 49.26 -21.16 2.69
C ILE A 57 50.71 -20.81 3.06
N LEU A 58 50.96 -19.63 3.62
CA LEU A 58 52.31 -19.20 3.98
C LEU A 58 52.96 -20.13 5.02
N ARG A 59 52.17 -20.61 6.00
CA ARG A 59 52.59 -21.66 6.94
C ARG A 59 53.02 -22.94 6.23
N ASN A 60 52.20 -23.42 5.29
CA ASN A 60 52.51 -24.62 4.52
C ASN A 60 53.74 -24.47 3.61
N MET A 61 54.08 -23.23 3.22
CA MET A 61 55.29 -22.91 2.45
C MET A 61 56.53 -22.75 3.34
N GLY A 62 56.40 -22.74 4.67
CA GLY A 62 57.51 -22.56 5.60
C GLY A 62 57.94 -21.09 5.78
N GLU A 63 57.11 -20.13 5.37
CA GLU A 63 57.41 -18.67 5.41
C GLU A 63 57.14 -18.03 6.80
N GLY A 64 56.72 -18.82 7.80
CA GLY A 64 56.44 -18.35 9.17
C GLY A 64 55.14 -18.92 9.75
N GLU A 65 54.88 -18.68 11.05
CA GLU A 65 53.68 -19.19 11.74
C GLU A 65 52.45 -18.28 11.66
N PHE A 66 52.64 -16.96 11.49
CA PHE A 66 51.57 -15.94 11.34
C PHE A 66 50.48 -15.95 12.42
N THR A 67 50.79 -16.42 13.62
CA THR A 67 49.83 -16.57 14.73
C THR A 67 49.38 -15.22 15.27
N ALA A 68 50.29 -14.26 15.39
CA ALA A 68 49.99 -12.91 15.87
C ALA A 68 49.08 -12.14 14.90
N GLU A 69 49.31 -12.27 13.59
CA GLU A 69 48.48 -11.68 12.54
C GLU A 69 47.08 -12.29 12.52
N GLU A 70 46.98 -13.60 12.72
CA GLU A 70 45.69 -14.30 12.82
C GLU A 70 44.89 -13.81 14.05
N GLU A 71 45.52 -13.74 15.23
CA GLU A 71 44.89 -13.20 16.44
C GLU A 71 44.46 -11.74 16.29
N ASP A 72 45.31 -10.90 15.71
CA ASP A 72 44.99 -9.49 15.46
C ASP A 72 43.79 -9.36 14.49
N SER A 73 43.76 -10.16 13.44
CA SER A 73 42.65 -10.12 12.48
C SER A 73 41.34 -10.63 13.06
N ILE A 74 41.35 -11.62 13.95
CA ILE A 74 40.15 -12.06 14.67
C ILE A 74 39.63 -10.90 15.52
N ARG A 75 40.51 -10.29 16.33
CA ARG A 75 40.17 -9.17 17.21
C ARG A 75 39.59 -7.98 16.43
N GLU A 76 40.19 -7.64 15.30
CA GLU A 76 39.71 -6.53 14.48
C GLU A 76 38.40 -6.86 13.74
N HIS A 77 38.19 -8.12 13.32
CA HIS A 77 36.91 -8.57 12.75
C HIS A 77 35.77 -8.51 13.78
N GLU A 78 36.01 -8.95 15.01
CA GLU A 78 35.04 -8.86 16.11
C GLU A 78 34.65 -7.40 16.40
N LYS A 79 35.63 -6.51 16.48
CA LYS A 79 35.38 -5.06 16.68
C LYS A 79 34.52 -4.47 15.57
N ARG A 80 34.83 -4.75 14.30
CA ARG A 80 34.05 -4.24 13.15
C ARG A 80 32.64 -4.81 13.13
N THR A 81 32.48 -6.10 13.39
CA THR A 81 31.17 -6.76 13.42
C THR A 81 30.28 -6.22 14.53
N LEU A 82 30.85 -6.00 15.73
CA LEU A 82 30.14 -5.39 16.85
C LEU A 82 29.73 -3.95 16.54
N PHE A 83 30.64 -3.16 15.95
CA PHE A 83 30.38 -1.79 15.54
C PHE A 83 29.25 -1.71 14.51
N MET A 84 29.31 -2.51 13.44
CA MET A 84 28.28 -2.56 12.40
C MET A 84 26.91 -2.95 12.98
N THR A 85 26.87 -3.96 13.86
CA THR A 85 25.62 -4.44 14.47
C THR A 85 24.98 -3.38 15.37
N ASN A 86 25.78 -2.70 16.19
CA ASN A 86 25.28 -1.61 17.04
C ASN A 86 24.79 -0.43 16.21
N LYS A 87 25.52 -0.05 15.15
CA LYS A 87 25.12 1.06 14.30
C LYS A 87 23.86 0.74 13.48
N LEU A 88 23.73 -0.50 13.00
CA LEU A 88 22.50 -0.96 12.34
C LEU A 88 21.30 -0.82 13.27
N ARG A 89 21.44 -1.23 14.53
CA ARG A 89 20.36 -1.19 15.49
C ARG A 89 19.87 0.23 15.78
N GLU A 90 20.80 1.19 15.80
CA GLU A 90 20.50 2.62 15.88
C GLU A 90 19.77 3.12 14.63
N VAL A 91 20.30 2.83 13.44
CA VAL A 91 19.77 3.33 12.16
C VAL A 91 18.40 2.71 11.83
N ILE A 92 18.24 1.39 11.95
CA ILE A 92 16.95 0.71 11.73
C ILE A 92 15.91 1.18 12.75
N GLY A 93 16.30 1.43 14.00
CA GLY A 93 15.41 1.95 15.03
C GLY A 93 14.85 3.34 14.71
N ALA A 94 15.63 4.17 14.02
CA ALA A 94 15.24 5.51 13.57
C ALA A 94 14.60 5.53 12.17
N ALA A 95 14.82 4.51 11.34
CA ALA A 95 14.36 4.47 9.95
C ALA A 95 12.85 4.21 9.83
N GLY A 96 12.22 4.86 8.84
CA GLY A 96 10.82 4.66 8.49
C GLY A 96 10.52 3.23 8.02
N ARG A 97 9.33 2.74 8.39
CA ARG A 97 8.78 1.45 7.92
C ARG A 97 8.00 1.57 6.61
N GLU A 98 7.72 2.79 6.22
CA GLU A 98 6.96 3.10 5.01
C GLU A 98 7.75 2.65 3.79
N LEU A 99 7.01 2.07 2.83
CA LEU A 99 7.58 1.71 1.55
C LEU A 99 7.80 2.99 0.77
N VAL A 100 9.02 3.21 0.28
CA VAL A 100 9.26 4.27 -0.69
C VAL A 100 8.56 3.85 -1.98
N THR A 101 7.56 4.62 -2.38
CA THR A 101 6.80 4.40 -3.62
C THR A 101 7.29 5.40 -4.64
N CYS A 102 7.52 4.94 -5.87
CA CYS A 102 7.83 5.83 -6.98
C CYS A 102 6.57 6.37 -7.63
N ASP A 103 5.74 6.91 -6.76
CA ASP A 103 4.56 7.63 -7.15
C ASP A 103 5.01 8.92 -7.85
N PRO A 104 4.36 9.31 -8.97
CA PRO A 104 4.65 10.57 -9.63
C PRO A 104 4.41 11.74 -8.67
N SER A 105 5.20 12.82 -8.81
CA SER A 105 5.06 14.01 -7.96
C SER A 105 3.68 14.67 -8.10
N ASP A 106 3.14 14.66 -9.32
CA ASP A 106 1.81 15.15 -9.63
C ASP A 106 0.95 13.99 -10.12
N TRP A 107 -0.26 13.86 -9.57
CA TRP A 107 -1.22 12.84 -9.96
C TRP A 107 -2.23 13.40 -10.96
N GLU A 108 -2.24 12.86 -12.18
CA GLU A 108 -3.11 13.25 -13.28
C GLU A 108 -4.01 12.06 -13.70
N LEU A 109 -5.32 12.24 -13.52
CA LEU A 109 -6.33 11.21 -13.82
C LEU A 109 -6.30 10.84 -15.31
N GLY A 110 -6.21 9.54 -15.60
CA GLY A 110 -6.13 8.98 -16.95
C GLY A 110 -4.72 9.00 -17.57
N VAL A 111 -3.77 9.68 -16.93
CA VAL A 111 -2.36 9.70 -17.36
C VAL A 111 -1.56 8.72 -16.51
N ASN A 112 -1.39 9.04 -15.22
CA ASN A 112 -0.53 8.29 -14.31
C ASN A 112 -1.28 7.57 -13.18
N TYR A 113 -2.57 7.86 -13.00
CA TYR A 113 -3.48 7.02 -12.22
C TYR A 113 -4.86 6.96 -12.85
N ASP A 114 -5.56 5.87 -12.55
CA ASP A 114 -6.99 5.74 -12.78
C ASP A 114 -7.68 5.44 -11.45
N GLN A 115 -8.88 5.99 -11.26
CA GLN A 115 -9.64 5.82 -10.03
C GLN A 115 -10.75 4.77 -10.24
N LEU A 116 -10.67 3.65 -9.51
CA LEU A 116 -11.79 2.72 -9.43
C LEU A 116 -12.91 3.34 -8.60
N THR A 117 -14.08 3.48 -9.21
CA THR A 117 -15.25 4.07 -8.57
C THR A 117 -16.11 2.98 -7.94
N ARG A 118 -16.57 3.21 -6.70
CA ARG A 118 -17.57 2.41 -5.98
C ARG A 118 -17.33 0.88 -5.90
N VAL A 119 -16.10 0.40 -6.08
CA VAL A 119 -15.79 -1.05 -5.94
C VAL A 119 -15.77 -1.44 -4.47
N VAL A 120 -14.91 -0.80 -3.68
CA VAL A 120 -14.86 -0.95 -2.22
C VAL A 120 -14.89 0.44 -1.62
N GLN A 121 -15.93 0.75 -0.86
CA GLN A 121 -16.08 2.08 -0.25
C GLN A 121 -16.37 2.00 1.24
N GLY A 122 -15.89 3.02 1.94
CA GLY A 122 -16.32 3.31 3.29
C GLY A 122 -17.83 3.56 3.34
N TYR A 123 -18.51 2.84 4.21
CA TYR A 123 -19.95 2.83 4.38
C TYR A 123 -20.29 2.91 5.87
N ILE A 124 -21.03 3.95 6.25
CA ILE A 124 -21.40 4.18 7.64
C ILE A 124 -22.85 3.77 7.83
N VAL A 125 -23.06 2.80 8.69
CA VAL A 125 -24.34 2.12 8.86
C VAL A 125 -24.58 1.80 10.32
N ASN A 126 -25.82 1.95 10.77
CA ASN A 126 -26.19 1.53 12.12
C ASN A 126 -26.31 -0.01 12.16
N GLU A 127 -25.78 -0.63 13.22
CA GLU A 127 -25.80 -2.08 13.44
C GLU A 127 -27.19 -2.70 13.24
N VAL A 128 -28.24 -1.98 13.64
CA VAL A 128 -29.65 -2.38 13.48
C VAL A 128 -30.01 -2.70 12.03
N ASN A 129 -29.30 -2.17 11.04
CA ASN A 129 -29.60 -2.34 9.62
C ASN A 129 -28.78 -3.47 8.97
N ILE A 130 -27.84 -4.09 9.69
CA ILE A 130 -26.90 -5.10 9.16
C ILE A 130 -27.46 -6.53 9.29
N ASN A 131 -28.61 -6.69 9.94
CA ASN A 131 -29.32 -7.95 10.09
C ASN A 131 -30.79 -7.81 9.69
N ASP A 132 -31.41 -8.93 9.34
CA ASP A 132 -32.79 -9.06 8.89
C ASP A 132 -33.83 -8.87 10.00
N VAL A 133 -33.43 -9.08 11.26
CA VAL A 133 -34.30 -8.97 12.45
C VAL A 133 -34.32 -7.56 13.05
N PHE A 134 -33.48 -6.65 12.56
CA PHE A 134 -33.30 -5.30 13.09
C PHE A 134 -32.92 -5.24 14.59
N THR A 135 -31.91 -6.00 14.98
CA THR A 135 -31.35 -6.07 16.35
C THR A 135 -29.96 -5.45 16.45
N CYS A 136 -29.52 -5.15 17.68
CA CYS A 136 -28.20 -4.57 17.97
C CYS A 136 -27.47 -5.42 19.03
N THR A 137 -27.36 -6.72 18.74
CA THR A 137 -26.86 -7.74 19.67
C THR A 137 -25.37 -8.00 19.54
N ASP A 138 -24.78 -7.60 18.41
CA ASP A 138 -23.42 -7.93 18.04
C ASP A 138 -22.54 -6.66 18.11
N ASP A 139 -21.24 -6.85 17.91
CA ASP A 139 -20.32 -5.73 17.73
C ASP A 139 -20.07 -5.54 16.23
N CYS A 140 -19.79 -4.31 15.79
CA CYS A 140 -19.53 -3.98 14.39
C CYS A 140 -18.47 -4.89 13.77
N LYS A 141 -17.40 -5.19 14.52
CA LYS A 141 -16.29 -6.06 14.08
C LYS A 141 -16.71 -7.48 13.68
N TYR A 142 -17.85 -7.98 14.17
CA TYR A 142 -18.34 -9.32 13.85
C TYR A 142 -19.20 -9.35 12.58
N HIS A 143 -19.51 -8.20 12.01
CA HIS A 143 -20.21 -8.11 10.75
C HIS A 143 -19.24 -8.25 9.57
N VAL A 144 -19.18 -9.48 9.05
CA VAL A 144 -18.42 -9.87 7.86
C VAL A 144 -19.38 -10.49 6.86
N ASP A 145 -19.25 -10.12 5.59
CA ASP A 145 -20.08 -10.61 4.48
C ASP A 145 -21.59 -10.49 4.75
N ARG A 146 -22.04 -9.30 5.15
CA ARG A 146 -23.45 -9.01 5.51
C ARG A 146 -24.15 -8.14 4.49
N GLU A 147 -25.46 -8.31 4.34
CA GLU A 147 -26.30 -7.38 3.57
C GLU A 147 -26.82 -6.26 4.46
N VAL A 148 -27.13 -5.12 3.85
CA VAL A 148 -27.81 -4.01 4.53
C VAL A 148 -29.30 -4.16 4.25
N TYR A 149 -30.07 -4.54 5.26
CA TYR A 149 -31.47 -4.94 5.12
C TYR A 149 -32.45 -3.76 5.17
N GLY A 150 -32.01 -2.59 5.62
CA GLY A 150 -32.90 -1.45 5.65
C GLY A 150 -32.35 -0.16 6.23
N CYS A 151 -33.29 0.70 6.58
CA CYS A 151 -33.08 1.99 7.20
C CYS A 151 -34.10 2.11 8.32
N TYR A 152 -33.71 1.67 9.51
CA TYR A 152 -34.60 1.55 10.65
C TYR A 152 -34.93 2.94 11.24
N LYS A 153 -36.18 3.38 11.03
CA LYS A 153 -36.82 4.63 11.52
C LYS A 153 -36.28 5.95 10.94
N LYS A 154 -37.12 7.01 11.02
CA LYS A 154 -36.84 8.37 10.54
C LYS A 154 -35.65 9.07 11.22
N ASP A 155 -35.27 8.65 12.43
CA ASP A 155 -34.24 9.32 13.23
C ASP A 155 -32.84 8.69 13.09
N SER A 156 -32.74 7.55 12.38
CA SER A 156 -31.46 6.96 12.03
C SER A 156 -30.95 7.57 10.73
N TYR A 157 -29.66 7.89 10.70
CA TYR A 157 -29.01 8.29 9.46
C TYR A 157 -28.98 7.12 8.48
N CYS A 158 -29.42 7.41 7.26
CA CYS A 158 -29.33 6.51 6.14
C CYS A 158 -28.71 7.26 4.97
N PRO A 159 -27.67 6.71 4.34
CA PRO A 159 -27.08 7.32 3.16
C PRO A 159 -28.13 7.51 2.06
N LYS A 160 -28.04 8.62 1.30
CA LYS A 160 -28.96 8.95 0.19
C LYS A 160 -29.06 7.79 -0.81
N ASP A 161 -27.91 7.27 -1.21
CA ASP A 161 -27.81 6.02 -1.95
C ASP A 161 -27.58 4.89 -0.93
N LYS A 162 -28.58 4.07 -0.63
CA LYS A 162 -28.37 2.90 0.26
C LYS A 162 -27.22 2.01 -0.21
N GLY A 163 -26.89 2.07 -1.50
CA GLY A 163 -25.99 1.14 -2.15
C GLY A 163 -26.67 -0.21 -2.24
N THR A 164 -26.82 -0.76 -3.44
CA THR A 164 -27.03 -2.20 -3.57
C THR A 164 -25.69 -2.85 -3.28
N GLY A 165 -25.56 -3.88 -2.45
CA GLY A 165 -24.24 -4.45 -2.16
C GLY A 165 -24.15 -5.24 -0.87
N ARG A 166 -22.92 -5.64 -0.50
CA ARG A 166 -22.63 -6.37 0.73
C ARG A 166 -21.49 -5.70 1.49
N ILE A 167 -21.61 -5.68 2.80
CA ILE A 167 -20.53 -5.31 3.72
C ILE A 167 -19.51 -6.43 3.71
N LEU A 168 -18.28 -6.12 3.30
CA LEU A 168 -17.16 -7.04 3.32
C LEU A 168 -16.69 -7.26 4.75
N ARG A 169 -16.39 -6.17 5.45
CA ARG A 169 -15.95 -6.15 6.85
C ARG A 169 -16.19 -4.77 7.47
N CYS A 170 -16.34 -4.72 8.79
CA CYS A 170 -16.33 -3.47 9.53
C CYS A 170 -15.05 -3.34 10.36
N GLU A 171 -14.47 -2.14 10.37
CA GLU A 171 -13.16 -1.88 10.99
C GLU A 171 -13.27 -1.33 12.40
N ALA A 172 -14.29 -0.53 12.68
CA ALA A 172 -14.40 0.20 13.94
C ALA A 172 -15.82 0.14 14.53
N ASP A 173 -15.87 -0.22 15.82
CA ASP A 173 -16.98 0.07 16.73
C ASP A 173 -16.85 1.55 17.15
N THR A 174 -17.74 2.45 16.71
CA THR A 174 -17.81 3.81 17.29
C THR A 174 -18.61 3.81 18.60
N LYS A 175 -18.44 2.75 19.40
CA LYS A 175 -19.24 2.50 20.61
C LYS A 175 -19.27 3.77 21.46
N LYS A 176 -20.46 4.35 21.60
CA LYS A 176 -20.79 5.57 22.37
C LYS A 176 -20.40 6.93 21.77
N ASP A 177 -19.98 6.99 20.51
CA ASP A 177 -19.47 8.22 19.90
C ASP A 177 -20.44 8.90 18.94
N TYR A 178 -20.24 10.21 18.80
CA TYR A 178 -20.81 11.00 17.71
C TYR A 178 -19.94 10.80 16.47
N ILE A 179 -20.57 10.57 15.32
CA ILE A 179 -19.90 10.63 14.03
C ILE A 179 -20.37 11.88 13.32
N THR A 180 -19.43 12.66 12.80
CA THR A 180 -19.73 13.74 11.86
C THR A 180 -19.39 13.29 10.46
N LEU A 181 -20.37 13.38 9.57
CA LEU A 181 -20.25 13.01 8.18
C LEU A 181 -20.24 14.25 7.31
N CYS A 182 -19.37 14.28 6.31
CA CYS A 182 -19.53 15.18 5.18
C CYS A 182 -19.92 14.38 3.92
N PRO A 183 -21.19 14.41 3.48
CA PRO A 183 -21.61 13.76 2.24
C PRO A 183 -20.93 14.37 1.02
N SER A 184 -20.47 13.55 0.10
CA SER A 184 -19.92 14.03 -1.16
C SER A 184 -21.01 14.29 -2.21
N ASP A 185 -20.79 15.30 -3.05
CA ASP A 185 -21.56 15.51 -4.30
C ASP A 185 -20.99 14.70 -5.47
N ASN A 186 -19.76 14.22 -5.35
CA ASN A 186 -19.11 13.47 -6.40
C ASN A 186 -19.69 12.04 -6.43
N PRO A 187 -20.31 11.59 -7.54
CA PRO A 187 -20.85 10.24 -7.61
C PRO A 187 -19.77 9.16 -7.39
N ALA A 188 -18.48 9.43 -7.63
CA ALA A 188 -17.42 8.46 -7.41
C ALA A 188 -17.15 8.14 -5.93
N ARG A 189 -17.55 8.98 -4.97
CA ARG A 189 -17.27 8.81 -3.53
C ARG A 189 -18.49 9.14 -2.68
N ARG A 190 -18.60 8.51 -1.50
CA ARG A 190 -19.78 8.66 -0.63
C ARG A 190 -19.65 9.81 0.37
N TYR A 191 -18.45 9.99 0.89
CA TYR A 191 -18.11 11.01 1.88
C TYR A 191 -16.85 11.75 1.42
N GLU A 192 -16.79 13.05 1.67
CA GLU A 192 -15.54 13.82 1.56
C GLU A 192 -14.60 13.48 2.72
N TYR A 193 -15.17 13.50 3.92
CA TYR A 193 -14.54 13.04 5.13
C TYR A 193 -15.60 12.56 6.13
N PHE A 194 -15.13 11.83 7.14
CA PHE A 194 -15.89 11.63 8.36
C PHE A 194 -14.97 11.70 9.58
N GLU A 195 -15.56 12.09 10.70
CA GLU A 195 -14.88 12.24 11.97
C GLU A 195 -15.57 11.35 13.00
N THR A 196 -14.81 10.53 13.70
CA THR A 196 -15.31 9.75 14.84
C THR A 196 -14.84 10.38 16.15
N ASN A 197 -15.64 10.21 17.21
CA ASN A 197 -15.34 10.63 18.58
C ASN A 197 -15.43 12.14 18.82
N ARG A 198 -16.15 12.87 17.97
CA ARG A 198 -16.32 14.33 18.09
C ARG A 198 -16.93 14.68 19.46
N GLY A 199 -16.12 15.33 20.32
CA GLY A 199 -16.52 15.74 21.67
C GLY A 199 -15.89 14.94 22.81
N TYR A 200 -15.14 13.87 22.53
CA TYR A 200 -14.36 13.14 23.54
C TYR A 200 -12.96 13.76 23.66
N LYS A 201 -12.86 14.82 24.49
CA LYS A 201 -11.62 15.52 24.92
C LYS A 201 -10.34 15.18 24.11
N ASN A 202 -10.30 15.64 22.87
CA ASN A 202 -9.12 15.76 21.99
C ASN A 202 -8.60 14.50 21.27
N ASN A 203 -9.38 13.42 21.13
CA ASN A 203 -8.99 12.23 20.35
C ASN A 203 -9.96 11.94 19.19
N ASN A 204 -10.17 12.92 18.32
CA ASN A 204 -11.00 12.75 17.14
C ASN A 204 -10.18 12.04 16.05
N ASN A 205 -10.71 10.96 15.49
CA ASN A 205 -10.10 10.32 14.32
C ASN A 205 -10.75 10.91 13.07
N PHE A 206 -9.93 11.46 12.18
CA PHE A 206 -10.36 12.00 10.89
C PHE A 206 -10.01 11.04 9.76
N TYR A 207 -10.97 10.80 8.89
CA TYR A 207 -10.82 9.99 7.70
C TYR A 207 -11.22 10.83 6.49
N GLY A 208 -10.26 11.08 5.59
CA GLY A 208 -10.41 12.01 4.46
C GLY A 208 -9.85 13.40 4.74
N GLU A 209 -9.88 14.26 3.73
CA GLU A 209 -9.33 15.62 3.81
C GLU A 209 -10.32 16.57 4.51
N HIS A 210 -9.99 16.99 5.73
CA HIS A 210 -10.84 17.86 6.54
C HIS A 210 -10.64 19.34 6.17
N ASN A 211 -11.29 19.76 5.09
CA ASN A 211 -11.35 21.16 4.66
C ASN A 211 -12.71 21.77 5.01
N SER A 212 -13.59 21.88 4.01
CA SER A 212 -14.94 22.43 4.15
C SER A 212 -15.95 21.46 3.57
N CYS A 213 -17.04 21.19 4.29
CA CYS A 213 -18.08 20.30 3.78
C CYS A 213 -18.99 21.00 2.76
N PRO A 214 -19.11 20.52 1.51
CA PRO A 214 -20.00 21.12 0.52
C PRO A 214 -21.49 21.00 0.90
N ASN A 215 -21.89 19.88 1.49
CA ASN A 215 -23.28 19.48 1.69
C ASN A 215 -23.85 19.69 3.11
N ASN A 216 -23.16 20.52 3.91
CA ASN A 216 -23.30 20.57 5.36
C ASN A 216 -22.92 19.27 6.07
N GLU A 217 -22.34 19.42 7.25
CA GLU A 217 -22.02 18.30 8.13
C GLU A 217 -23.28 17.68 8.72
N ILE A 218 -23.32 16.35 8.77
CA ILE A 218 -24.39 15.58 9.42
C ILE A 218 -23.82 14.96 10.68
N LEU A 219 -24.36 15.36 11.84
CA LEU A 219 -24.03 14.75 13.12
C LEU A 219 -24.97 13.58 13.39
N ILE A 220 -24.41 12.39 13.58
CA ILE A 220 -25.16 11.16 13.86
C ILE A 220 -24.72 10.60 15.22
N LYS A 221 -25.69 10.05 15.96
CA LYS A 221 -25.48 9.57 17.33
C LYS A 221 -26.05 8.17 17.50
N SER A 222 -25.27 7.29 18.13
CA SER A 222 -25.71 5.99 18.61
C SER A 222 -26.84 6.12 19.64
N TRP A 223 -27.73 5.12 19.70
CA TRP A 223 -28.93 5.18 20.54
C TRP A 223 -29.20 3.83 21.21
N THR A 224 -29.89 3.86 22.34
CA THR A 224 -30.17 2.65 23.14
C THR A 224 -31.61 2.19 22.93
N ARG A 225 -31.80 0.87 22.81
CA ARG A 225 -33.10 0.20 22.70
C ARG A 225 -33.22 -0.88 23.77
N GLY A 226 -33.98 -0.60 24.83
CA GLY A 226 -34.09 -1.55 25.94
C GLY A 226 -32.71 -1.81 26.54
N PHE A 227 -32.22 -3.04 26.42
CA PHE A 227 -30.90 -3.46 26.94
C PHE A 227 -29.77 -3.43 25.90
N PHE A 228 -30.05 -3.06 24.64
CA PHE A 228 -29.07 -3.06 23.56
C PHE A 228 -28.69 -1.63 23.15
N GLU A 229 -27.42 -1.39 22.85
CA GLU A 229 -26.92 -0.10 22.36
C GLU A 229 -26.63 -0.21 20.86
N CYS A 230 -27.45 0.45 20.04
CA CYS A 230 -27.31 0.45 18.59
C CYS A 230 -26.29 1.50 18.16
N SER A 231 -25.08 1.04 17.84
CA SER A 231 -23.99 1.89 17.39
C SER A 231 -23.92 2.01 15.88
N TYR A 232 -23.27 3.08 15.39
CA TYR A 232 -22.87 3.17 14.00
C TYR A 232 -21.53 2.46 13.78
N CYS A 233 -21.42 1.79 12.65
CA CYS A 233 -20.27 1.03 12.23
C CYS A 233 -19.64 1.69 11.01
N PHE A 234 -18.31 1.81 11.00
CA PHE A 234 -17.56 2.09 9.79
C PHE A 234 -17.19 0.77 9.11
N CYS A 235 -17.76 0.56 7.92
CA CYS A 235 -17.63 -0.68 7.17
C CYS A 235 -17.10 -0.46 5.76
N LEU A 236 -16.45 -1.47 5.21
CA LEU A 236 -16.14 -1.54 3.79
C LEU A 236 -17.27 -2.27 3.08
N MET A 237 -17.91 -1.60 2.13
CA MET A 237 -18.99 -2.14 1.33
C MET A 237 -18.53 -2.36 -0.11
N ASP A 238 -18.82 -3.54 -0.63
CA ASP A 238 -18.79 -3.85 -2.07
C ASP A 238 -20.12 -3.40 -2.69
N GLU A 239 -20.10 -2.26 -3.38
CA GLU A 239 -21.29 -1.69 -4.00
C GLU A 239 -21.55 -2.35 -5.35
N LYS A 240 -22.75 -2.91 -5.48
CA LYS A 240 -23.32 -3.60 -6.64
C LYS A 240 -24.07 -2.69 -7.65
N SER A 241 -23.83 -1.38 -7.66
CA SER A 241 -24.52 -0.45 -8.58
C SER A 241 -23.91 -0.39 -9.99
N ASP A 242 -24.62 0.21 -10.94
CA ASP A 242 -24.12 0.42 -12.32
C ASP A 242 -22.92 1.40 -12.38
N ASN A 243 -22.72 2.18 -11.31
CA ASN A 243 -21.65 3.16 -11.17
C ASN A 243 -20.38 2.58 -10.52
N SER A 244 -20.24 1.25 -10.46
CA SER A 244 -19.14 0.57 -9.78
C SER A 244 -18.30 -0.24 -10.76
N ASP A 245 -16.99 0.05 -10.78
CA ASP A 245 -16.00 -0.51 -11.71
C ASP A 245 -15.55 -1.92 -11.29
N ARG A 246 -16.49 -2.86 -11.19
CA ARG A 246 -16.24 -4.18 -10.58
C ARG A 246 -15.73 -5.26 -11.52
N PHE A 247 -15.76 -5.04 -12.83
CA PHE A 247 -15.43 -6.05 -13.83
C PHE A 247 -14.10 -5.72 -14.49
N PHE A 248 -13.07 -6.53 -14.22
CA PHE A 248 -11.74 -6.36 -14.79
C PHE A 248 -11.58 -7.23 -16.03
N ASN A 249 -11.12 -6.63 -17.13
CA ASN A 249 -10.75 -7.37 -18.33
C ASN A 249 -9.24 -7.62 -18.34
N LEU A 250 -8.86 -8.86 -18.05
CA LEU A 250 -7.48 -9.34 -18.03
C LEU A 250 -7.13 -10.15 -19.29
N ARG A 251 -7.79 -9.88 -20.42
CA ARG A 251 -7.42 -10.49 -21.70
C ARG A 251 -5.95 -10.21 -22.00
N GLU A 252 -5.32 -11.21 -22.60
CA GLU A 252 -3.95 -11.10 -23.07
C GLU A 252 -3.81 -9.96 -24.08
N VAL A 253 -2.75 -9.18 -23.92
CA VAL A 253 -2.39 -8.09 -24.83
C VAL A 253 -1.01 -8.40 -25.38
N THR A 254 -0.91 -8.53 -26.70
CA THR A 254 0.34 -8.77 -27.41
C THR A 254 0.90 -7.44 -27.91
N SER A 255 2.23 -7.28 -27.89
CA SER A 255 2.86 -6.14 -28.58
C SER A 255 2.69 -6.27 -30.09
N ASP A 256 2.87 -5.14 -30.79
CA ASP A 256 2.94 -5.13 -32.24
C ASP A 256 4.21 -5.85 -32.70
N VAL A 257 4.05 -7.10 -33.11
CA VAL A 257 5.16 -7.95 -33.56
C VAL A 257 5.62 -7.55 -34.95
N ASP A 258 4.73 -7.04 -35.81
CA ASP A 258 5.05 -6.63 -37.17
C ASP A 258 5.99 -5.41 -37.18
N GLU A 259 5.86 -4.54 -36.19
CA GLU A 259 6.74 -3.39 -35.97
C GLU A 259 7.92 -3.66 -35.00
N ASN A 260 8.15 -4.92 -34.61
CA ASN A 260 9.20 -5.31 -33.63
C ASN A 260 9.13 -4.56 -32.29
N LYS A 261 7.92 -4.24 -31.81
CA LYS A 261 7.74 -3.55 -30.52
C LYS A 261 7.77 -4.54 -29.36
N VAL A 262 8.36 -4.11 -28.24
CA VAL A 262 8.43 -4.87 -26.99
C VAL A 262 7.56 -4.25 -25.90
N VAL A 263 6.95 -5.09 -25.06
CA VAL A 263 6.17 -4.62 -23.89
C VAL A 263 7.14 -4.20 -22.78
N THR A 264 7.18 -2.91 -22.47
CA THR A 264 8.01 -2.35 -21.40
C THR A 264 7.24 -2.13 -20.09
N GLY A 265 5.91 -2.19 -20.12
CA GLY A 265 5.06 -1.99 -18.96
C GLY A 265 3.58 -2.24 -19.22
N VAL A 266 2.84 -2.45 -18.14
CA VAL A 266 1.43 -2.83 -18.13
C VAL A 266 0.68 -1.90 -17.17
N ARG A 267 -0.42 -1.28 -17.62
CA ARG A 267 -1.30 -0.48 -16.75
C ARG A 267 -2.76 -0.90 -16.88
N LEU A 268 -3.51 -0.81 -15.78
CA LEU A 268 -4.97 -0.93 -15.79
C LEU A 268 -5.55 0.44 -16.17
N CYS A 269 -6.41 0.49 -17.19
CA CYS A 269 -7.05 1.72 -17.67
C CYS A 269 -8.56 1.56 -17.75
N ILE A 270 -9.33 2.56 -17.35
CA ILE A 270 -10.79 2.52 -17.51
C ILE A 270 -11.14 2.80 -18.97
N VAL A 271 -11.82 1.87 -19.64
CA VAL A 271 -12.35 2.09 -21.00
C VAL A 271 -13.83 2.44 -20.90
N ARG A 272 -14.17 3.70 -21.21
CA ARG A 272 -15.55 4.17 -21.38
C ARG A 272 -15.98 3.98 -22.84
N SER A 273 -17.23 3.61 -23.09
CA SER A 273 -17.71 3.08 -24.39
C SER A 273 -17.49 4.01 -25.60
N LEU A 274 -17.35 5.32 -25.39
CA LEU A 274 -17.14 6.31 -26.45
C LEU A 274 -15.71 6.33 -27.02
N ASP A 275 -14.71 5.88 -26.26
CA ASP A 275 -13.29 5.82 -26.67
C ASP A 275 -12.80 4.37 -26.87
N ALA A 276 -13.75 3.43 -26.95
CA ALA A 276 -13.48 2.03 -27.10
C ALA A 276 -13.03 1.73 -28.55
N PRO A 277 -11.80 1.22 -28.78
CA PRO A 277 -11.40 0.75 -30.10
C PRO A 277 -12.38 -0.32 -30.61
N SER A 278 -12.61 -0.35 -31.92
CA SER A 278 -13.71 -1.07 -32.58
C SER A 278 -13.85 -2.55 -32.23
N TRP A 279 -12.78 -3.20 -31.76
CA TRP A 279 -12.79 -4.59 -31.30
C TRP A 279 -13.46 -4.82 -29.93
N ILE A 280 -13.71 -3.76 -29.14
CA ILE A 280 -14.42 -3.82 -27.84
C ILE A 280 -15.95 -3.76 -28.03
N ASN A 281 -16.45 -3.17 -29.11
CA ASN A 281 -17.88 -2.91 -29.34
C ASN A 281 -18.75 -4.17 -29.52
N ASN A 282 -18.15 -5.36 -29.63
CA ASN A 282 -18.87 -6.61 -29.88
C ASN A 282 -19.23 -7.42 -28.62
N THR A 283 -18.86 -6.98 -27.42
CA THR A 283 -19.32 -7.61 -26.18
C THR A 283 -20.53 -6.87 -25.62
N THR A 284 -21.68 -7.53 -25.73
CA THR A 284 -23.01 -7.07 -25.34
C THR A 284 -23.08 -6.59 -23.88
N LYS A 285 -23.63 -5.38 -23.71
CA LYS A 285 -24.01 -4.65 -22.48
C LYS A 285 -22.85 -4.00 -21.69
N GLU A 286 -22.92 -2.67 -21.65
CA GLU A 286 -22.14 -1.74 -20.82
C GLU A 286 -22.12 -2.21 -19.35
N PRO A 287 -20.94 -2.28 -18.72
CA PRO A 287 -20.35 -1.14 -17.98
C PRO A 287 -18.91 -0.82 -18.43
N ALA A 288 -18.31 0.23 -17.85
CA ALA A 288 -16.89 0.52 -18.03
C ALA A 288 -16.03 -0.62 -17.46
N TYR A 289 -15.03 -1.06 -18.20
CA TYR A 289 -14.12 -2.13 -17.77
C TYR A 289 -12.71 -1.56 -17.64
N PRO A 290 -11.98 -1.85 -16.55
CA PRO A 290 -10.54 -1.72 -16.53
C PRO A 290 -9.93 -2.68 -17.55
N VAL A 291 -9.25 -2.15 -18.54
CA VAL A 291 -8.54 -2.86 -19.60
C VAL A 291 -7.06 -2.62 -19.40
N VAL A 292 -6.29 -3.69 -19.55
CA VAL A 292 -4.83 -3.60 -19.56
C VAL A 292 -4.36 -2.90 -20.85
N ARG A 293 -3.60 -1.80 -20.74
CA ARG A 293 -2.94 -1.14 -21.89
C ARG A 293 -1.43 -1.16 -21.71
N GLN A 294 -0.71 -1.24 -22.84
CA GLN A 294 0.74 -1.05 -22.89
C GLN A 294 1.07 0.40 -22.52
N ALA A 295 2.01 0.60 -21.61
CA ALA A 295 2.50 1.94 -21.26
C ALA A 295 3.49 2.40 -22.34
N THR A 296 3.02 3.20 -23.30
CA THR A 296 3.86 3.71 -24.40
C THR A 296 4.51 5.02 -24.01
N GLU A 297 5.54 5.00 -23.17
CA GLU A 297 6.34 6.22 -22.90
C GLU A 297 7.85 6.04 -22.98
N ARG A 298 8.38 4.85 -23.24
CA ARG A 298 9.83 4.69 -23.50
C ARG A 298 10.09 3.64 -24.58
N GLU A 299 10.56 4.11 -25.73
CA GLU A 299 11.16 3.26 -26.75
C GLU A 299 12.54 2.81 -26.26
N PHE A 300 12.68 1.50 -26.03
CA PHE A 300 13.97 0.85 -25.93
C PHE A 300 14.00 -0.29 -26.94
N THR A 301 14.91 -0.22 -27.90
CA THR A 301 15.27 -1.35 -28.77
C THR A 301 16.22 -2.27 -28.00
N GLU A 302 15.73 -3.42 -27.55
CA GLU A 302 16.61 -4.52 -27.15
C GLU A 302 16.13 -5.84 -27.78
N SER A 303 17.05 -6.49 -28.50
CA SER A 303 16.84 -7.78 -29.14
C SER A 303 17.09 -8.91 -28.13
N GLY A 304 16.02 -9.47 -27.57
CA GLY A 304 16.12 -10.63 -26.69
C GLY A 304 14.77 -11.25 -26.35
N ASN A 305 14.61 -12.54 -26.67
CA ASN A 305 13.43 -13.34 -26.30
C ASN A 305 13.26 -13.38 -24.78
N LEU A 306 12.21 -12.74 -24.25
CA LEU A 306 11.82 -12.86 -22.84
C LEU A 306 10.33 -13.16 -22.73
N SER A 307 10.01 -14.38 -22.32
CA SER A 307 8.71 -14.77 -21.80
C SER A 307 8.51 -14.11 -20.43
N ALA A 308 7.61 -13.13 -20.32
CA ALA A 308 7.29 -12.49 -19.05
C ALA A 308 6.23 -13.30 -18.29
N GLN A 309 6.62 -13.95 -17.20
CA GLN A 309 5.68 -14.43 -16.18
C GLN A 309 5.29 -13.25 -15.28
N VAL A 310 3.98 -12.97 -15.21
CA VAL A 310 3.40 -11.90 -14.39
C VAL A 310 3.51 -12.25 -12.90
N LYS A 311 4.37 -11.53 -12.16
CA LYS A 311 4.37 -11.55 -10.70
C LYS A 311 3.38 -10.51 -10.17
N GLN A 312 2.29 -11.03 -9.60
CA GLN A 312 1.43 -10.47 -8.54
C GLN A 312 1.33 -8.92 -8.45
N PHE A 313 0.21 -8.39 -8.93
CA PHE A 313 -0.20 -7.00 -8.68
C PHE A 313 -0.64 -6.82 -7.22
N ARG A 314 -0.10 -5.80 -6.54
CA ARG A 314 -0.57 -5.35 -5.22
C ARG A 314 -1.32 -4.04 -5.43
N CYS A 315 -2.63 -4.04 -5.22
CA CYS A 315 -3.41 -2.81 -5.13
C CYS A 315 -3.25 -2.28 -3.71
N ASP A 316 -2.50 -1.18 -3.53
CA ASP A 316 -2.56 -0.42 -2.29
C ASP A 316 -3.84 0.43 -2.31
N VAL A 317 -4.74 0.08 -1.38
CA VAL A 317 -5.92 0.89 -1.07
C VAL A 317 -5.43 1.94 -0.06
N ARG A 318 -5.24 3.18 -0.51
CA ARG A 318 -5.05 4.33 0.41
C ARG A 318 -6.37 4.75 1.03
#